data_AF-A0A259JBC0-F1
#
_entry.id   AF-A0A259JBC0-F1
#
_cell.length_a   1.000
_cell.length_b   1.000
_cell.length_c   1.000
_cell.angle_alpha   90.00
_cell.angle_beta   90.00
_cell.angle_gamma   90.00
#
_symmetry.space_group_name_H-M   'P 1'
#
loop_
_entity.id
_entity.type
_entity.pdbx_description
1 polymer ?
#
loop_
_entity_poly.entity_id
_entity_poly.type
_entity_poly.pdbx_seq_one_letter_code
_entity_poly.pdbx_strand_id
1 'polypeptide(L)' 'TRKLIAAAVAAEQVTDLVDRGVGDIHFYTLNRADLVYAICHLLGLRPGAAETPAQRLAG' A
#
# COMPACT_ATOMS: atom_id res chain seq x y z
N THR A 1 -14.36 -10.58 7.01
CA THR A 1 -14.05 -11.46 5.85
C THR A 1 -13.96 -10.72 4.52
N ARG A 2 -14.99 -10.01 4.02
CA ARG A 2 -14.94 -9.37 2.68
C ARG A 2 -13.76 -8.42 2.43
N LYS A 3 -13.33 -7.65 3.44
CA LYS A 3 -12.19 -6.71 3.32
C LYS A 3 -10.84 -7.44 3.13
N LEU A 4 -10.63 -8.56 3.83
CA LEU A 4 -9.39 -9.34 3.70
C LEU A 4 -9.29 -10.01 2.34
N ILE A 5 -10.40 -10.54 1.84
CA ILE A 5 -10.47 -11.11 0.48
C ILE A 5 -10.16 -10.03 -0.56
N ALA A 6 -10.77 -8.84 -0.43
CA ALA A 6 -10.50 -7.73 -1.35
C ALA A 6 -9.02 -7.29 -1.31
N ALA A 7 -8.40 -7.26 -0.13
CA ALA A 7 -6.99 -6.92 0.01
C ALA A 7 -6.08 -7.98 -0.65
N ALA A 8 -6.38 -9.27 -0.45
CA ALA A 8 -5.62 -10.36 -1.06
C ALA A 8 -5.71 -10.33 -2.59
N VAL A 9 -6.92 -10.19 -3.15
CA VAL A 9 -7.13 -10.10 -4.60
C VAL A 9 -6.40 -8.89 -5.20
N ALA A 10 -6.48 -7.74 -4.55
CA ALA A 10 -5.77 -6.55 -5.02
C ALA A 10 -4.24 -6.71 -4.94
N ALA A 11 -3.72 -7.37 -3.90
CA ALA A 11 -2.29 -7.66 -3.78
C ALA A 11 -1.82 -8.60 -4.91
N GLU A 12 -2.56 -9.67 -5.22
CA GLU A 12 -2.25 -10.56 -6.35
C GLU A 12 -2.23 -9.81 -7.69
N GLN A 13 -3.21 -8.93 -7.93
CA GLN A 13 -3.26 -8.11 -9.14
C GLN A 13 -2.05 -7.18 -9.26
N VAL A 14 -1.63 -6.56 -8.16
CA VAL A 14 -0.45 -5.68 -8.15
C VAL A 14 0.82 -6.49 -8.42
N THR A 15 0.99 -7.66 -7.82
CA THR A 15 2.15 -8.53 -8.09
C THR A 15 2.24 -8.90 -9.57
N ASP A 16 1.12 -9.32 -10.21
CA ASP A 16 1.11 -9.64 -11.64
C ASP A 16 1.47 -8.42 -12.53
N LEU A 17 1.01 -7.22 -12.17
CA LEU A 17 1.39 -5.99 -12.88
C LEU A 17 2.88 -5.67 -12.73
N VAL A 18 3.43 -5.83 -11.52
CA VAL A 18 4.86 -5.61 -11.25
C VAL A 18 5.72 -6.60 -12.03
N ASP A 19 5.33 -7.88 -12.06
CA ASP A 19 6.02 -8.92 -12.85
C ASP A 19 6.03 -8.61 -14.36
N ARG A 20 5.04 -7.85 -14.84
CA ARG A 20 4.94 -7.35 -16.22
C ARG A 20 5.68 -6.04 -16.46
N GLY A 21 6.39 -5.51 -15.46
CA GLY A 21 7.21 -4.31 -15.56
C GLY A 21 6.50 -3.00 -15.22
N VAL A 22 5.33 -3.03 -14.59
CA VAL A 22 4.66 -1.81 -14.10
C VAL A 22 5.37 -1.32 -12.83
N GLY A 23 5.97 -0.13 -12.88
CA GLY A 23 6.71 0.46 -11.76
C GLY A 23 5.88 1.30 -10.79
N ASP A 24 4.77 1.88 -11.26
CA ASP A 24 3.96 2.81 -10.48
C ASP A 24 2.51 2.32 -10.35
N ILE A 25 2.03 2.25 -9.11
CA ILE A 25 0.68 1.80 -8.77
C ILE A 25 -0.04 2.90 -8.00
N HIS A 26 -1.20 3.33 -8.52
CA HIS A 26 -2.05 4.32 -7.87
C HIS A 26 -3.31 3.68 -7.31
N PHE A 27 -3.52 3.78 -5.99
CA PHE A 27 -4.73 3.29 -5.35
C PHE A 27 -5.78 4.39 -5.22
N TYR A 28 -6.93 4.21 -5.87
CA TYR A 28 -8.13 4.98 -5.55
C TYR A 28 -8.71 4.50 -4.21
N THR A 29 -8.34 5.20 -3.14
CA THR A 29 -8.66 4.80 -1.76
C THR A 29 -10.14 4.88 -1.44
N LEU A 30 -10.90 5.71 -2.19
CA LEU A 30 -12.31 6.03 -1.91
C LEU A 30 -12.54 6.41 -0.44
N ASN A 31 -11.65 7.22 0.11
CA ASN A 31 -11.64 7.66 1.51
C ASN A 31 -11.57 6.48 2.53
N ARG A 32 -10.95 5.36 2.15
CA ARG A 32 -10.80 4.17 2.98
C ARG A 32 -9.34 3.72 3.04
N ALA A 33 -8.57 4.37 3.92
CA ALA A 33 -7.13 4.11 4.08
C ALA A 33 -6.82 2.68 4.54
N ASP A 34 -7.61 2.10 5.44
CA ASP A 34 -7.34 0.77 6.03
C ASP A 34 -7.21 -0.35 4.99
N LEU A 35 -8.00 -0.29 3.91
CA LEU A 35 -7.97 -1.30 2.85
C LEU A 35 -6.65 -1.23 2.08
N VAL A 36 -6.26 -0.03 1.68
CA VAL A 36 -5.01 0.20 0.95
C VAL A 36 -3.81 -0.09 1.85
N TYR A 37 -3.88 0.27 3.13
CA TYR A 37 -2.85 -0.06 4.11
C TYR A 37 -2.64 -1.57 4.24
N ALA A 38 -3.73 -2.36 4.28
CA ALA A 38 -3.66 -3.81 4.32
C ALA A 38 -3.05 -4.40 3.04
N ILE A 39 -3.40 -3.86 1.86
CA ILE A 39 -2.80 -4.26 0.57
C ILE A 39 -1.28 -4.02 0.62
N CYS A 40 -0.83 -2.83 1.04
CA CYS A 40 0.59 -2.53 1.18
C CYS A 40 1.31 -3.52 2.11
N HIS A 41 0.68 -3.92 3.23
CA HIS A 41 1.28 -4.89 4.13
C HIS A 41 1.44 -6.28 3.50
N LEU A 42 0.45 -6.73 2.71
CA LEU A 42 0.51 -7.98 1.96
C LEU A 42 1.60 -7.95 0.87
N LEU A 43 1.82 -6.79 0.26
CA LEU A 43 2.91 -6.56 -0.71
C LEU A 43 4.30 -6.42 -0.05
N GLY A 44 4.41 -6.62 1.28
CA GLY A 44 5.67 -6.51 2.01
C GLY A 44 6.10 -5.07 2.33
N LEU A 45 5.34 -4.07 1.90
CA LEU A 45 5.58 -2.67 2.28
C LEU A 45 5.28 -2.51 3.77
N ARG A 46 6.17 -1.79 4.46
CA ARG A 46 6.03 -1.46 5.87
C ARG A 46 6.08 0.05 6.01
N PRO A 47 5.37 0.63 6.99
CA PRO A 47 5.58 2.03 7.32
C PRO A 47 7.06 2.24 7.63
N GLY A 48 7.68 3.22 6.96
CA GLY A 48 9.00 3.68 7.36
C GLY A 48 8.97 4.18 8.80
N ALA A 49 10.14 4.32 9.43
CA ALA A 49 10.22 5.04 10.71
C ALA A 49 9.51 6.38 10.53
N ALA A 50 8.42 6.59 11.27
CA ALA A 50 7.67 7.82 11.17
C ALA A 50 8.63 8.95 11.52
N GLU A 51 8.99 9.77 10.53
CA GLU A 51 9.75 10.97 10.80
C GLU A 51 8.94 11.79 11.80
N THR A 52 9.54 11.98 12.95
CA THR A 52 8.98 12.84 13.97
C THR A 52 8.76 14.24 13.36
N PRO A 53 7.73 14.98 13.80
CA PRO A 53 7.51 16.35 13.32
C PRO A 53 8.77 17.23 13.39
N ALA A 54 9.68 16.95 14.33
CA ALA A 54 10.97 17.61 14.46
C ALA A 54 11.92 17.33 13.27
N GLN A 55 11.91 16.11 12.71
CA GLN A 55 12.73 15.75 11.55
C GLN A 55 12.24 16.41 10.26
N ARG A 56 10.92 16.64 10.13
CA ARG A 56 10.30 17.29 8.96
C ARG A 56 10.54 18.79 8.87
N LEU A 57 10.89 19.44 9.99
CA LEU A 57 11.17 20.89 10.05
C LEU A 57 12.66 21.21 9.85
N ALA A 58 13.52 20.20 9.78
CA ALA A 58 14.98 20.35 9.76
C ALA A 58 15.62 20.15 8.36
N GLY A 59 14.82 20.00 7.30
CA GLY A 59 15.26 19.90 5.90
C GLY A 59 14.56 20.92 5.02
#